data_AF-A0A087LUX7-F1
#
_entry.id   AF-A0A087LUX7-F1
#
_cell.length_a   1.000
_cell.length_b   1.000
_cell.length_c   1.000
_cell.angle_alpha   90.00
_cell.angle_beta   90.00
_cell.angle_gamma   90.00
#
_symmetry.space_group_name_H-M   'P 1'
#
loop_
_entity.id
_entity.type
_entity.pdbx_description
1 polymer ?
#
loop_
_entity_poly.entity_id
_entity_poly.type
_entity_poly.pdbx_seq_one_letter_code
_entity_poly.pdbx_strand_id
1 'polypeptide(L)'
;MTATFTKTVAAAVTALIIGISPAMAGGQISIGFSPTDPDQAQALGLGLRMFSVVQGMSANGGNAFQNGNFNSAGFNQNGSNNSGVIFQDGNGHNGTISQNGNDNTCGLFQFGEATNAQCQQNGNGQSGITTVFGF
;
A
#
# COMPACT_ATOMS: atom_id res chain seq x y z
N MET A 1 27.42 20.42 -35.52
CA MET A 1 27.07 20.84 -34.15
C MET A 1 25.78 21.63 -34.31
N THR A 2 24.61 21.28 -33.77
CA THR A 2 24.25 20.58 -32.54
C THR A 2 22.76 20.24 -32.68
N ALA A 3 22.38 18.98 -32.49
CA ALA A 3 20.98 18.56 -32.52
C ALA A 3 20.34 18.81 -31.15
N THR A 4 19.42 19.77 -31.07
CA THR A 4 18.58 20.00 -29.88
C THR A 4 17.44 18.98 -29.88
N PHE A 5 17.60 17.93 -29.08
CA PHE A 5 16.53 16.99 -28.74
C PHE A 5 15.61 17.63 -27.69
N THR A 6 14.49 18.18 -28.15
CA THR A 6 13.37 18.55 -27.29
C THR A 6 12.68 17.27 -26.83
N LYS A 7 13.08 16.74 -25.67
CA LYS A 7 12.33 15.68 -24.99
C LYS A 7 11.17 16.33 -24.25
N THR A 8 10.03 16.39 -24.93
CA THR A 8 8.71 16.46 -24.30
C THR A 8 8.55 15.20 -23.45
N VAL A 9 8.95 15.28 -22.18
CA VAL A 9 8.58 14.27 -21.19
C VAL A 9 7.12 14.55 -20.84
N ALA A 10 6.23 14.08 -21.71
CA ALA A 10 4.89 13.73 -21.29
C ALA A 10 5.07 12.57 -20.31
N ALA A 11 5.23 12.90 -19.03
CA ALA A 11 5.04 11.95 -17.95
C ALA A 11 3.56 11.56 -17.99
N ALA A 12 3.26 10.60 -18.87
CA ALA A 12 2.04 9.84 -18.77
C ALA A 12 2.11 9.20 -17.39
N VAL A 13 1.37 9.78 -16.44
CA VAL A 13 0.97 9.09 -15.22
C VAL A 13 0.08 7.95 -15.69
N THR A 14 0.70 6.88 -16.19
CA THR A 14 0.04 5.58 -16.31
C THR A 14 -0.11 5.09 -14.90
N ALA A 15 -1.14 5.57 -14.22
CA ALA A 15 -1.72 4.90 -13.09
C ALA A 15 -2.10 3.50 -13.58
N LEU A 16 -1.22 2.53 -13.39
CA LEU A 16 -1.64 1.15 -13.32
C LEU A 16 -2.52 1.08 -12.07
N ILE A 17 -3.81 1.29 -12.27
CA ILE A 17 -4.87 0.97 -11.32
C ILE A 17 -4.90 -0.56 -11.25
N ILE A 18 -3.93 -1.16 -10.55
CA ILE A 18 -3.91 -2.61 -10.34
C ILE A 18 -4.97 -2.89 -9.27
N GLY A 19 -6.21 -3.08 -9.74
CA GLY A 19 -7.34 -3.51 -8.93
C GLY A 19 -8.48 -2.50 -8.78
N ILE A 20 -9.04 -1.95 -9.86
CA ILE A 20 -10.49 -1.67 -9.86
C ILE A 20 -11.25 -2.98 -10.09
N SER A 21 -11.22 -3.86 -9.10
CA SER A 21 -12.41 -4.62 -8.82
C SER A 21 -13.13 -3.80 -7.77
N PRO A 22 -14.08 -2.89 -8.12
CA PRO A 22 -15.10 -2.54 -7.16
C PRO A 22 -15.82 -3.87 -6.90
N ALA A 23 -15.37 -4.62 -5.90
CA ALA A 23 -16.25 -5.52 -5.22
C ALA A 23 -17.24 -4.61 -4.51
N MET A 24 -18.24 -4.13 -5.27
CA MET A 24 -19.54 -3.70 -4.77
C MET A 24 -20.24 -4.95 -4.21
N ALA A 25 -19.60 -5.59 -3.25
CA ALA A 25 -20.06 -6.75 -2.55
C ALA A 25 -20.04 -6.35 -1.07
N GLY A 26 -20.98 -5.49 -0.67
CA GLY A 26 -21.25 -5.24 0.74
C GLY A 26 -20.86 -3.87 1.33
N GLY A 27 -20.86 -2.77 0.55
CA GLY A 27 -20.78 -1.42 1.15
C GLY A 27 -19.36 -0.86 1.35
N GLN A 28 -18.38 -1.24 0.53
CA GLN A 28 -17.02 -0.67 0.60
C GLN A 28 -16.51 -0.06 -0.72
N ILE A 29 -15.59 0.89 -0.61
CA ILE A 29 -14.85 1.55 -1.70
C ILE A 29 -13.36 1.35 -1.46
N SER A 30 -12.62 0.90 -2.48
CA SER A 30 -11.16 0.73 -2.42
C SER A 30 -10.44 1.62 -3.44
N ILE A 31 -9.32 2.19 -3.01
CA ILE A 31 -8.44 3.05 -3.80
C ILE A 31 -7.01 2.54 -3.61
N GLY A 32 -6.40 2.04 -4.68
CA GLY A 32 -5.02 1.56 -4.69
C GLY A 32 -4.12 2.47 -5.53
N PHE A 33 -2.91 2.72 -5.03
CA PHE A 33 -1.85 3.42 -5.74
C PHE A 33 -0.53 2.65 -5.61
N SER A 34 0.08 2.31 -6.74
CA SER A 34 1.36 1.59 -6.80
C SER A 34 2.23 2.19 -7.91
N PRO A 35 3.16 3.11 -7.58
CA PRO A 35 4.01 3.75 -8.56
C PRO A 35 4.99 2.75 -9.19
N THR A 36 5.18 2.86 -10.50
CA THR A 36 6.22 2.12 -11.24
C THR A 36 7.54 2.87 -11.33
N ASP A 37 7.52 4.20 -11.15
CA ASP A 37 8.71 5.03 -11.14
C ASP A 37 9.49 4.82 -9.83
N PRO A 38 10.82 4.56 -9.90
CA PRO A 38 11.62 4.24 -8.71
C PRO A 38 11.64 5.39 -7.69
N ASP A 39 11.68 6.65 -8.16
CA ASP A 39 11.69 7.82 -7.28
C ASP A 39 10.36 7.97 -6.52
N GLN A 40 9.23 7.73 -7.19
CA GLN A 40 7.91 7.78 -6.56
C GLN A 40 7.69 6.61 -5.60
N ALA A 41 8.16 5.41 -5.98
CA ALA A 41 8.14 4.25 -5.11
C ALA A 41 8.96 4.50 -3.84
N GLN A 42 10.17 5.03 -3.96
CA GLN A 42 11.01 5.35 -2.82
C GLN A 42 10.40 6.44 -1.92
N ALA A 43 9.80 7.49 -2.52
CA ALA A 43 9.11 8.53 -1.76
C ALA A 43 7.89 7.98 -0.99
N LEU A 44 7.08 7.14 -1.63
CA LEU A 44 5.95 6.46 -0.98
C LEU A 44 6.43 5.53 0.13
N GLY A 45 7.48 4.73 -0.13
CA GLY A 45 8.08 3.84 0.85
C GLY A 45 8.59 4.59 2.08
N LEU A 46 9.34 5.68 1.88
CA LEU A 46 9.77 6.57 2.96
C LEU A 46 8.59 7.15 3.73
N GLY A 47 7.55 7.62 3.03
CA GLY A 47 6.34 8.14 3.65
C GLY A 47 5.67 7.13 4.57
N LEU A 48 5.53 5.89 4.12
CA LEU A 48 4.93 4.80 4.91
C LEU A 48 5.80 4.39 6.11
N ARG A 49 7.13 4.39 5.95
CA ARG A 49 8.06 4.10 7.06
C ARG A 49 8.05 5.20 8.11
N MET A 50 8.01 6.47 7.68
CA MET A 50 7.86 7.62 8.57
C MET A 50 6.51 7.58 9.28
N PHE A 51 5.42 7.27 8.58
CA PHE A 51 4.11 7.07 9.19
C PHE A 51 4.14 5.99 10.28
N SER A 52 4.80 4.87 10.01
CA SER A 52 5.00 3.80 11.00
C SER A 52 5.70 4.31 12.26
N VAL A 53 6.81 5.03 12.10
CA VAL A 53 7.59 5.58 13.23
C VAL A 53 6.78 6.62 14.02
N VAL A 54 6.03 7.49 13.33
CA VAL A 54 5.16 8.49 13.97
C VAL A 54 4.03 7.82 14.76
N GLN A 55 3.55 6.67 14.30
CA GLN A 55 2.60 5.83 15.04
C GLN A 55 3.26 4.97 16.13
N GLY A 56 4.56 5.13 16.38
CA GLY A 56 5.29 4.35 17.38
C GLY A 56 5.61 2.91 16.97
N MET A 57 5.48 2.59 15.68
CA MET A 57 5.71 1.28 15.09
C MET A 57 7.12 1.18 14.47
N SER A 58 7.53 -0.03 14.09
CA SER A 58 8.85 -0.26 13.47
C SER A 58 8.89 0.31 12.05
N ALA A 59 10.01 0.91 11.63
CA ALA A 59 10.16 1.35 10.23
C ALA A 59 10.24 0.17 9.23
N ASN A 60 10.52 -1.04 9.71
CA ASN A 60 10.69 -2.26 8.92
C ASN A 60 9.86 -3.42 9.50
N GLY A 61 9.54 -4.42 8.68
CA GLY A 61 8.73 -5.57 9.08
C GLY A 61 7.24 -5.32 8.90
N GLY A 62 6.40 -6.13 9.57
CA GLY A 62 4.95 -5.99 9.54
C GLY A 62 4.44 -5.26 10.79
N ASN A 63 3.70 -4.17 10.58
CA ASN A 63 3.11 -3.36 11.64
C ASN A 63 1.60 -3.29 11.44
N ALA A 64 0.81 -3.72 12.42
CA ALA A 64 -0.64 -3.54 12.42
C ALA A 64 -1.09 -2.61 13.53
N PHE A 65 -1.86 -1.58 13.14
CA PHE A 65 -2.59 -0.70 14.03
C PHE A 65 -4.08 -0.96 13.84
N GLN A 66 -4.78 -1.25 14.92
CA GLN A 66 -6.19 -1.56 14.92
C GLN A 66 -6.88 -0.75 16.01
N ASN A 67 -7.83 0.10 15.60
CA ASN A 67 -8.70 0.84 16.49
C ASN A 67 -10.16 0.43 16.22
N GLY A 68 -10.81 -0.20 17.19
CA GLY A 68 -12.18 -0.73 17.08
C GLY A 68 -12.26 -2.25 17.34
N ASN A 69 -13.38 -2.87 16.96
CA ASN A 69 -13.69 -4.26 17.33
C ASN A 69 -13.73 -5.20 16.13
N PHE A 70 -13.41 -6.48 16.34
CA PHE A 70 -13.49 -7.53 15.32
C PHE A 70 -12.60 -7.30 14.08
N ASN A 71 -11.51 -6.55 14.26
CA ASN A 71 -10.52 -6.34 13.20
C ASN A 71 -9.50 -7.48 13.16
N SER A 72 -9.04 -7.82 11.96
CA SER A 72 -8.04 -8.86 11.69
C SER A 72 -6.98 -8.32 10.75
N ALA A 73 -5.71 -8.52 11.10
CA ALA A 73 -4.56 -8.10 10.30
C ALA A 73 -3.57 -9.25 10.18
N GLY A 74 -3.13 -9.53 8.95
CA GLY A 74 -2.18 -10.59 8.65
C GLY A 74 -1.03 -10.09 7.78
N PHE A 75 0.18 -10.58 8.08
CA PHE A 75 1.37 -10.33 7.26
C PHE A 75 1.94 -11.66 6.78
N ASN A 76 2.25 -11.73 5.50
CA ASN A 76 3.02 -12.79 4.89
C ASN A 76 4.17 -12.15 4.10
N GLN A 77 5.34 -12.05 4.71
CA GLN A 77 6.51 -11.44 4.10
C GLN A 77 7.56 -12.53 3.87
N ASN A 78 7.84 -12.81 2.60
CA ASN A 78 8.90 -13.73 2.19
C ASN A 78 10.03 -12.94 1.52
N GLY A 79 11.15 -12.78 2.23
CA GLY A 79 12.31 -12.00 1.80
C GLY A 79 12.87 -11.13 2.93
N SER A 80 13.72 -10.15 2.57
CA SER A 80 14.43 -9.27 3.50
C SER A 80 14.05 -7.80 3.31
N ASN A 81 14.11 -7.01 4.38
CA ASN A 81 13.85 -5.56 4.39
C ASN A 81 12.48 -5.12 3.85
N ASN A 82 11.49 -6.02 3.85
CA ASN A 82 10.13 -5.63 3.53
C ASN A 82 9.52 -4.82 4.69
N SER A 83 8.71 -3.82 4.34
CA SER A 83 7.95 -3.00 5.27
C SER A 83 6.46 -3.08 4.91
N GLY A 84 5.63 -3.35 5.90
CA GLY A 84 4.19 -3.52 5.75
C GLY A 84 3.48 -2.78 6.87
N VAL A 85 2.47 -1.97 6.53
CA VAL A 85 1.65 -1.25 7.49
C VAL A 85 0.20 -1.57 7.23
N ILE A 86 -0.50 -2.11 8.21
CA ILE A 86 -1.96 -2.23 8.21
C ILE A 86 -2.49 -1.23 9.23
N PHE A 87 -3.36 -0.32 8.80
CA PHE A 87 -4.05 0.63 9.64
C PHE A 87 -5.56 0.40 9.49
N GLN A 88 -6.21 0.02 10.58
CA GLN A 88 -7.63 -0.30 10.62
C GLN A 88 -8.31 0.58 11.67
N ASP A 89 -9.28 1.39 11.26
CA ASP A 89 -10.06 2.26 12.13
C ASP A 89 -11.56 2.05 11.90
N GLY A 90 -12.20 1.37 12.84
CA GLY A 90 -13.58 0.91 12.71
C GLY A 90 -13.77 -0.56 13.09
N ASN A 91 -14.84 -1.20 12.60
CA ASN A 91 -15.23 -2.54 13.04
C ASN A 91 -15.27 -3.57 11.91
N GLY A 92 -14.85 -4.80 12.19
CA GLY A 92 -15.01 -5.92 11.26
C GLY A 92 -14.08 -5.89 10.06
N HIS A 93 -12.96 -5.18 10.13
CA HIS A 93 -12.00 -5.11 9.04
C HIS A 93 -11.16 -6.40 8.93
N ASN A 94 -10.91 -6.86 7.71
CA ASN A 94 -9.93 -7.89 7.43
C ASN A 94 -8.88 -7.37 6.45
N GLY A 95 -7.63 -7.40 6.87
CA GLY A 95 -6.49 -6.85 6.13
C GLY A 95 -5.38 -7.87 6.00
N THR A 96 -4.81 -8.03 4.79
CA THR A 96 -3.64 -8.90 4.60
C THR A 96 -2.60 -8.23 3.70
N ILE A 97 -1.35 -8.24 4.13
CA ILE A 97 -0.20 -7.85 3.31
C ILE A 97 0.61 -9.09 2.96
N SER A 98 0.83 -9.32 1.68
CA SER A 98 1.65 -10.41 1.14
C SER A 98 2.77 -9.83 0.26
N GLN A 99 4.02 -9.96 0.70
CA GLN A 99 5.19 -9.43 0.00
C GLN A 99 6.17 -10.57 -0.28
N ASN A 100 6.46 -10.83 -1.55
CA ASN A 100 7.43 -11.82 -1.98
C ASN A 100 8.57 -11.13 -2.74
N GLY A 101 9.77 -11.13 -2.16
CA GLY A 101 10.96 -10.42 -2.63
C GLY A 101 11.52 -9.48 -1.55
N ASN A 102 12.40 -8.57 -1.94
CA ASN A 102 13.17 -7.72 -1.01
C ASN A 102 12.85 -6.23 -1.17
N ASP A 103 13.04 -5.47 -0.09
CA ASP A 103 12.91 -4.00 -0.06
C ASP A 103 11.54 -3.49 -0.54
N ASN A 104 10.48 -4.29 -0.39
CA ASN A 104 9.13 -3.90 -0.73
C ASN A 104 8.48 -3.11 0.41
N THR A 105 7.67 -2.11 0.09
CA THR A 105 6.89 -1.36 1.07
C THR A 105 5.40 -1.39 0.72
N CYS A 106 4.54 -1.80 1.63
CA CYS A 106 3.09 -1.68 1.42
C CYS A 106 2.34 -1.06 2.60
N GLY A 107 1.43 -0.14 2.30
CA GLY A 107 0.45 0.41 3.23
C GLY A 107 -0.96 -0.07 2.90
N LEU A 108 -1.69 -0.55 3.90
CA LEU A 108 -3.09 -0.96 3.81
C LEU A 108 -3.88 -0.19 4.85
N PHE A 109 -4.74 0.71 4.42
CA PHE A 109 -5.55 1.58 5.26
C PHE A 109 -7.02 1.21 5.09
N GLN A 110 -7.71 0.97 6.19
CA GLN A 110 -9.10 0.52 6.22
C GLN A 110 -9.86 1.35 7.23
N PHE A 111 -11.00 1.90 6.81
CA PHE A 111 -11.82 2.79 7.62
C PHE A 111 -13.30 2.35 7.55
N GLY A 112 -14.06 2.59 8.62
CA GLY A 112 -15.52 2.38 8.65
C GLY A 112 -15.93 0.99 9.13
N GLU A 113 -16.74 0.26 8.37
CA GLU A 113 -17.21 -1.08 8.79
C GLU A 113 -17.01 -2.15 7.72
N ALA A 114 -16.75 -3.40 8.17
CA ALA A 114 -16.80 -4.62 7.38
C ALA A 114 -15.94 -4.62 6.09
N THR A 115 -14.80 -3.93 6.07
CA THR A 115 -13.96 -3.90 4.87
C THR A 115 -13.05 -5.12 4.75
N ASN A 116 -12.88 -5.65 3.55
CA ASN A 116 -11.84 -6.62 3.22
C ASN A 116 -10.83 -6.02 2.23
N ALA A 117 -9.54 -6.05 2.57
CA ALA A 117 -8.50 -5.43 1.78
C ALA A 117 -7.21 -6.27 1.77
N GLN A 118 -6.52 -6.27 0.64
CA GLN A 118 -5.28 -7.02 0.47
C GLN A 118 -4.26 -6.18 -0.28
N CYS A 119 -3.00 -6.27 0.13
CA CYS A 119 -1.87 -5.78 -0.64
C CYS A 119 -0.95 -6.93 -1.01
N GLN A 120 -0.68 -7.08 -2.30
CA GLN A 120 0.22 -8.09 -2.81
C GLN A 120 1.34 -7.44 -3.63
N GLN A 121 2.59 -7.72 -3.27
CA GLN A 121 3.77 -7.31 -4.01
C GLN A 121 4.62 -8.55 -4.33
N ASN A 122 5.02 -8.68 -5.58
CA ASN A 122 5.87 -9.76 -6.06
C ASN A 122 6.98 -9.14 -6.91
N GLY A 123 8.20 -9.15 -6.40
CA GLY A 123 9.33 -8.42 -6.95
C GLY A 123 10.14 -7.73 -5.87
N ASN A 124 11.06 -6.85 -6.26
CA ASN A 124 11.91 -6.11 -5.33
C ASN A 124 11.68 -4.59 -5.48
N GLY A 125 11.81 -3.85 -4.38
CA GLY A 125 11.75 -2.38 -4.40
C GLY A 125 10.37 -1.79 -4.75
N GLN A 126 9.31 -2.59 -4.67
CA GLN A 126 7.95 -2.13 -4.99
C GLN A 126 7.40 -1.34 -3.82
N SER A 127 6.71 -0.24 -4.09
CA SER A 127 5.94 0.48 -3.07
C SER A 127 4.49 0.61 -3.49
N GLY A 128 3.57 0.46 -2.54
CA GLY A 128 2.14 0.53 -2.81
C GLY A 128 1.36 0.95 -1.59
N ILE A 129 0.20 1.57 -1.82
CA ILE A 129 -0.75 1.95 -0.79
C ILE A 129 -2.17 1.63 -1.26
N THR A 130 -2.93 0.96 -0.41
CA THR A 130 -4.35 0.67 -0.65
C THR A 130 -5.15 1.25 0.51
N THR A 131 -6.12 2.08 0.19
CA THR A 131 -7.06 2.65 1.17
C THR A 131 -8.46 2.15 0.88
N VAL A 132 -9.17 1.71 1.90
CA VAL A 132 -10.53 1.16 1.79
C VAL A 132 -11.44 1.83 2.80
N PHE A 133 -12.64 2.19 2.39
CA PHE A 133 -13.69 2.77 3.21
C PHE A 133 -14.92 1.89 3.15
N GLY A 134 -15.44 1.44 4.29
CA GLY A 134 -16.69 0.69 4.40
C GLY A 134 -17.79 1.50 5.10
N PHE A 135 -19.05 1.25 4.77
CA PHE A 135 -20.22 1.94 5.30
C PHE A 135 -21.48 1.05 5.29
#